data_AF-A0A1Y1KYV1-F1
#
_entry.id   AF-A0A1Y1KYV1-F1
#
_cell.length_a   1.000
_cell.length_b   1.000
_cell.length_c   1.000
_cell.angle_alpha   90.00
_cell.angle_beta   90.00
_cell.angle_gamma   90.00
#
_symmetry.space_group_name_H-M   'P 1'
#
loop_
_entity.id
_entity.type
_entity.pdbx_description
1 polymer ?
#
loop_
_entity_poly.entity_id
_entity_poly.type
_entity_poly.pdbx_seq_one_letter_code
_entity_poly.pdbx_strand_id
1 'polypeptide(L)'
;QVLPGLYVGNYRDSKDAAQLAKYKISHIVAIHDTARRLHLDKHYLCVMASDSPDQNLSQYFSLCNDFIHAARLRDGNVLIHCLAGMSRSVTVAVAYIMSATNLSWKEALKVVRAGRAVA
;
A
#
# COMPACT_ATOMS: atom_id res chain seq x y z
N GLN A 1 -8.85 -4.05 5.40
CA GLN A 1 -8.38 -2.71 5.80
C GLN A 1 -7.35 -2.89 6.90
N VAL A 2 -6.19 -2.21 6.85
CA VAL A 2 -5.11 -2.41 7.84
C VAL A 2 -5.13 -1.35 8.95
N LEU A 3 -5.32 -0.08 8.59
CA LEU A 3 -5.55 1.03 9.51
C LEU A 3 -6.66 1.93 8.95
N PRO A 4 -7.24 2.84 9.75
CA PRO A 4 -8.06 3.93 9.22
C PRO A 4 -7.32 4.68 8.10
N GLY A 5 -7.93 4.71 6.91
CA GLY A 5 -7.35 5.30 5.70
C GLY A 5 -6.24 4.50 5.01
N LEU A 6 -5.94 3.26 5.44
CA LEU A 6 -4.88 2.43 4.84
C LEU A 6 -5.36 1.02 4.52
N TYR A 7 -5.22 0.64 3.25
CA TYR A 7 -5.63 -0.63 2.68
C TYR A 7 -4.46 -1.30 2.00
N VAL A 8 -4.41 -2.64 2.05
CA VAL A 8 -3.40 -3.42 1.34
C VAL A 8 -4.12 -4.49 0.53
N GLY A 9 -3.83 -4.56 -0.77
CA GLY A 9 -4.49 -5.48 -1.70
C GLY A 9 -3.56 -6.04 -2.76
N ASN A 10 -4.17 -6.68 -3.76
CA ASN A 10 -3.54 -7.26 -4.94
C ASN A 10 -3.91 -6.47 -6.22
N TYR A 11 -3.43 -6.91 -7.38
CA TYR A 11 -3.69 -6.23 -8.65
C TYR A 11 -5.16 -6.29 -9.12
N ARG A 12 -5.93 -7.30 -8.70
CA ARG A 12 -7.37 -7.37 -8.99
C ARG A 12 -8.11 -6.31 -8.19
N ASP A 13 -7.79 -6.16 -6.90
CA ASP A 13 -8.40 -5.15 -6.03
C ASP A 13 -8.16 -3.73 -6.56
N SER A 14 -6.98 -3.46 -7.12
CA SER A 14 -6.68 -2.14 -7.71
C SER A 14 -7.41 -1.85 -9.03
N LYS A 15 -8.00 -2.87 -9.66
CA LYS A 15 -8.86 -2.72 -10.85
C LYS A 15 -10.35 -2.65 -10.52
N ASP A 16 -10.76 -3.06 -9.33
CA ASP A 16 -12.17 -3.12 -8.93
C ASP A 16 -12.68 -1.71 -8.57
N ALA A 17 -13.21 -1.01 -9.57
CA ALA A 17 -13.75 0.34 -9.38
C ALA A 17 -14.86 0.41 -8.32
N ALA A 18 -15.67 -0.65 -8.17
CA ALA A 18 -16.75 -0.69 -7.18
C ALA A 18 -16.19 -0.76 -5.76
N GLN A 19 -15.18 -1.61 -5.51
CA GLN A 19 -14.50 -1.64 -4.22
C GLN A 19 -13.74 -0.35 -3.93
N LEU A 20 -13.02 0.20 -4.92
CA LEU A 20 -12.31 1.46 -4.76
C LEU A 20 -13.26 2.60 -4.38
N ALA A 21 -14.45 2.67 -5.00
CA ALA A 21 -15.48 3.64 -4.66
C ALA A 21 -16.09 3.37 -3.27
N LYS A 22 -16.43 2.12 -2.95
CA LYS A 22 -16.97 1.70 -1.65
C LYS A 22 -16.06 2.11 -0.49
N TYR A 23 -14.75 1.90 -0.65
CA TYR A 23 -13.75 2.28 0.35
C TYR A 23 -13.20 3.69 0.15
N LYS A 24 -13.79 4.49 -0.75
CA LYS A 24 -13.40 5.89 -1.03
C LYS A 24 -11.89 6.05 -1.27
N ILE A 25 -11.27 5.07 -1.93
CA ILE A 25 -9.84 5.12 -2.25
C ILE A 25 -9.60 6.34 -3.13
N SER A 26 -8.66 7.20 -2.72
CA SER A 26 -8.26 8.41 -3.44
C SER A 26 -6.80 8.35 -3.89
N HIS A 27 -5.98 7.54 -3.22
CA HIS A 27 -4.55 7.40 -3.47
C HIS A 27 -4.17 5.92 -3.63
N ILE A 28 -3.28 5.62 -4.57
CA ILE A 28 -2.84 4.25 -4.85
C ILE A 28 -1.31 4.20 -4.94
N VAL A 29 -0.70 3.31 -4.16
CA VAL A 29 0.70 2.94 -4.25
C VAL A 29 0.77 1.59 -4.98
N ALA A 30 1.26 1.61 -6.22
CA ALA A 30 1.40 0.43 -7.07
C ALA A 30 2.87 -0.02 -7.08
N ILE A 31 3.16 -1.21 -6.56
CA ILE A 31 4.54 -1.72 -6.41
C ILE A 31 4.71 -3.01 -7.21
N HIS A 32 5.07 -2.86 -8.48
CA HIS A 32 5.43 -3.97 -9.36
C HIS A 32 6.18 -3.49 -10.61
N ASP A 33 6.80 -4.42 -11.32
CA ASP A 33 7.56 -4.28 -12.58
C ASP A 33 6.83 -3.57 -13.73
N THR A 34 5.51 -3.46 -13.65
CA THR A 34 4.63 -2.87 -14.68
C THR A 34 3.67 -1.85 -14.08
N ALA A 35 4.05 -1.25 -12.94
CA ALA A 35 3.22 -0.28 -12.21
C ALA A 35 2.88 0.92 -13.09
N ARG A 36 1.58 1.20 -13.19
CA ARG A 36 1.03 2.30 -13.99
C ARG A 36 -0.26 2.82 -13.39
N ARG A 37 -0.66 4.02 -13.79
CA ARG A 37 -1.97 4.59 -13.42
C ARG A 37 -3.05 3.84 -14.19
N LEU A 38 -4.09 3.41 -13.48
CA LEU A 38 -5.25 2.71 -14.07
C LEU A 38 -6.51 3.58 -14.02
N HIS A 39 -6.62 4.47 -13.04
CA HIS A 39 -7.76 5.35 -12.82
C HIS A 39 -7.30 6.81 -12.92
N LEU A 40 -7.98 7.63 -13.72
CA LEU A 40 -7.59 9.04 -13.93
C LEU A 40 -7.95 9.94 -12.74
N ASP A 41 -8.94 9.54 -11.95
CA ASP A 41 -9.48 10.27 -10.81
C ASP A 41 -8.77 9.95 -9.48
N LYS A 42 -7.66 9.22 -9.51
CA LYS A 42 -6.88 8.83 -8.33
C LYS A 42 -5.45 9.36 -8.42
N HIS A 43 -4.87 9.65 -7.26
CA HIS A 43 -3.44 9.97 -7.17
C HIS A 43 -2.62 8.69 -7.10
N TYR A 44 -1.54 8.62 -7.88
CA TYR A 44 -0.71 7.41 -7.96
C TYR A 44 0.74 7.69 -7.57
N LEU A 45 1.30 6.74 -6.84
CA LEU A 45 2.73 6.50 -6.75
C LEU A 45 3.04 5.13 -7.36
N CYS A 46 3.75 5.10 -8.49
CA CYS A 46 4.16 3.87 -9.17
C CYS A 46 5.61 3.56 -8.84
N VAL A 47 5.83 2.47 -8.10
CA VAL A 47 7.16 1.98 -7.73
C VAL A 47 7.48 0.75 -8.57
N MET A 48 8.45 0.92 -9.47
CA MET A 48 8.93 -0.14 -10.34
C MET A 48 9.89 -1.04 -9.56
N ALA A 49 9.36 -2.17 -9.05
CA ALA A 49 10.13 -3.11 -8.23
C ALA A 49 9.74 -4.56 -8.58
N SER A 50 10.75 -5.38 -8.91
CA SER A 50 10.57 -6.81 -9.16
C SER A 50 10.26 -7.56 -7.86
N ASP A 51 9.66 -8.75 -7.96
CA ASP A 51 9.44 -9.64 -6.81
C ASP A 51 10.65 -10.57 -6.60
N SER A 52 11.85 -9.99 -6.54
CA SER A 52 13.08 -10.72 -6.27
C SER A 52 13.60 -10.43 -4.86
N PRO A 53 14.21 -11.40 -4.16
CA PRO A 53 14.95 -11.13 -2.93
C PRO A 53 16.04 -10.06 -3.08
N ASP A 54 16.63 -9.93 -4.28
CA ASP A 54 17.68 -8.95 -4.58
C ASP A 54 17.12 -7.53 -4.81
N GLN A 55 15.80 -7.40 -4.96
CA GLN A 55 15.16 -6.10 -5.13
C GLN A 55 15.22 -5.32 -3.82
N ASN A 56 16.09 -4.31 -3.78
CA ASN A 56 16.11 -3.38 -2.66
C ASN A 56 14.83 -2.52 -2.67
N LEU A 57 13.88 -2.84 -1.78
CA LEU A 57 12.67 -2.05 -1.56
C LEU A 57 12.89 -0.89 -0.60
N SER A 58 13.92 -0.96 0.25
CA SER A 58 14.15 0.04 1.31
C SER A 58 14.41 1.44 0.76
N GLN A 59 15.02 1.53 -0.43
CA GLN A 59 15.23 2.78 -1.15
C GLN A 59 13.93 3.55 -1.46
N TYR A 60 12.78 2.85 -1.49
CA TYR A 60 11.48 3.46 -1.76
C TYR A 60 10.67 3.78 -0.50
N PHE A 61 11.15 3.39 0.69
CA PHE A 61 10.36 3.54 1.92
C PHE A 61 10.06 4.99 2.24
N SER A 62 11.04 5.90 2.18
CA SER A 62 10.79 7.32 2.43
C SER A 62 9.72 7.88 1.50
N LEU A 63 9.89 7.65 0.18
CA LEU A 63 8.95 8.13 -0.84
C LEU A 63 7.53 7.58 -0.65
N CYS A 64 7.40 6.28 -0.38
CA CYS A 64 6.11 5.66 -0.10
C CYS A 64 5.50 6.23 1.18
N ASN A 65 6.29 6.36 2.25
CA ASN A 65 5.82 6.82 3.55
C ASN A 65 5.30 8.25 3.46
N ASP A 66 6.01 9.15 2.78
CA ASP A 66 5.59 10.54 2.60
C ASP A 66 4.28 10.62 1.81
N PHE A 67 4.16 9.86 0.72
CA PHE A 67 2.93 9.80 -0.08
C PHE A 67 1.73 9.29 0.74
N ILE A 68 1.92 8.19 1.48
CA ILE A 68 0.87 7.59 2.31
C ILE A 68 0.49 8.55 3.45
N HIS A 69 1.48 9.13 4.14
CA HIS A 69 1.25 9.99 5.29
C HIS A 69 0.54 11.29 4.88
N ALA A 70 1.00 11.94 3.81
CA ALA A 70 0.39 13.16 3.29
C ALA A 70 -1.08 12.95 2.85
N ALA A 71 -1.38 11.80 2.23
CA ALA A 71 -2.74 11.45 1.86
C ALA A 71 -3.64 11.26 3.10
N ARG A 72 -3.16 10.53 4.10
CA ARG A 72 -3.92 10.25 5.33
C ARG A 72 -4.16 11.50 6.19
N LEU A 73 -3.23 12.45 6.21
CA LEU A 73 -3.41 13.74 6.91
C LEU A 73 -4.52 14.62 6.29
N ARG A 74 -4.93 14.34 5.05
CA ARG A 74 -6.02 15.03 4.35
C ARG A 74 -7.27 14.16 4.22
N ASP A 75 -7.47 13.24 5.17
CA ASP A 75 -8.58 12.28 5.21
C ASP A 75 -8.71 11.40 3.95
N GLY A 76 -7.61 11.22 3.22
CA GLY A 76 -7.54 10.36 2.04
C GLY A 76 -7.37 8.89 2.41
N ASN A 77 -7.99 8.01 1.62
CA ASN A 77 -7.82 6.56 1.76
C ASN A 77 -6.81 6.05 0.73
N VAL A 78 -5.80 5.33 1.21
CA VAL A 78 -4.68 4.84 0.42
C VAL A 78 -4.76 3.32 0.24
N LEU A 79 -4.67 2.84 -1.01
CA LEU A 79 -4.46 1.43 -1.32
C LEU A 79 -3.00 1.19 -1.69
N ILE A 80 -2.32 0.31 -0.96
CA ILE A 80 -1.01 -0.23 -1.32
C ILE A 80 -1.22 -1.60 -1.97
N HIS A 81 -0.76 -1.80 -3.21
CA HIS A 81 -0.86 -3.10 -3.86
C HIS A 81 0.41 -3.50 -4.59
N CYS A 82 0.58 -4.82 -4.73
CA CYS A 82 1.50 -5.43 -5.69
C CYS A 82 0.70 -6.42 -6.55
N LEU A 83 1.37 -7.36 -7.22
CA LEU A 83 0.67 -8.35 -8.06
C LEU A 83 -0.22 -9.28 -7.23
N ALA A 84 0.39 -10.06 -6.32
CA ALA A 84 -0.32 -11.02 -5.48
C ALA A 84 -0.84 -10.41 -4.16
N GLY A 85 -0.39 -9.21 -3.81
CA GLY A 85 -0.66 -8.63 -2.50
C GLY A 85 -0.11 -9.52 -1.38
N MET A 86 1.16 -9.92 -1.40
CA MET A 86 1.73 -10.78 -0.35
C MET A 86 3.09 -10.33 0.15
N SER A 87 4.00 -9.97 -0.76
CA SER A 87 5.38 -9.59 -0.45
C SER A 87 5.53 -8.06 -0.43
N ARG A 88 5.87 -7.46 -1.58
CA ARG A 88 6.12 -6.01 -1.77
C ARG A 88 5.13 -5.06 -1.08
N SER A 89 3.83 -5.26 -1.29
CA SER A 89 2.80 -4.39 -0.70
C SER A 89 2.74 -4.48 0.82
N VAL A 90 2.97 -5.68 1.38
CA VAL A 90 3.04 -5.90 2.83
C VAL A 90 4.30 -5.26 3.38
N THR A 91 5.44 -5.45 2.73
CA THR A 91 6.71 -4.86 3.15
C THR A 91 6.61 -3.33 3.26
N VAL A 92 6.02 -2.67 2.26
CA VAL A 92 5.82 -1.20 2.29
C VAL A 92 4.81 -0.79 3.36
N ALA A 93 3.71 -1.54 3.55
CA ALA A 93 2.76 -1.25 4.63
C ALA A 93 3.40 -1.39 6.02
N VAL A 94 4.23 -2.42 6.23
CA VAL A 94 4.98 -2.62 7.48
C VAL A 94 5.96 -1.48 7.70
N ALA A 95 6.75 -1.11 6.69
CA ALA A 95 7.70 0.01 6.77
C ALA A 95 6.99 1.32 7.12
N TYR A 96 5.82 1.57 6.53
CA TYR A 96 5.00 2.73 6.85
C TYR A 96 4.51 2.72 8.30
N ILE A 97 3.94 1.61 8.77
CA ILE A 97 3.43 1.49 10.15
C ILE A 97 4.57 1.70 11.14
N MET A 98 5.73 1.10 10.92
CA MET A 98 6.92 1.31 11.75
C MET A 98 7.40 2.76 11.74
N SER A 99 7.29 3.45 10.60
CA SER A 99 7.68 4.86 10.50
C SER A 99 6.69 5.82 11.17
N ALA A 100 5.40 5.46 11.20
CA ALA A 100 4.33 6.31 11.72
C ALA A 100 3.99 6.02 13.20
N THR A 101 4.60 4.99 13.80
CA THR A 101 4.32 4.52 15.16
C THR A 101 5.60 4.03 15.83
N ASN A 102 5.56 3.65 17.11
CA ASN A 102 6.69 3.02 17.80
C ASN A 102 6.67 1.48 17.71
N LEU A 103 5.90 0.90 16.78
CA LEU A 103 5.79 -0.56 16.66
C LEU A 103 7.05 -1.17 16.02
N SER A 104 7.48 -2.31 16.54
CA SER A 104 8.48 -3.15 15.90
C SER A 104 7.93 -3.74 14.58
N TRP A 105 8.82 -4.21 13.71
CA TRP A 105 8.41 -4.86 12.46
C TRP A 105 7.50 -6.07 12.69
N LYS A 106 7.70 -6.81 13.79
CA LYS A 106 6.88 -7.98 14.15
C LYS A 106 5.45 -7.56 14.49
N GLU A 107 5.29 -6.47 15.24
CA GLU A 107 3.98 -5.93 15.60
C GLU A 107 3.28 -5.31 14.41
N ALA A 108 3.98 -4.49 13.63
CA ALA A 108 3.47 -3.93 12.38
C ALA A 108 3.01 -5.02 11.40
N LEU A 109 3.77 -6.11 11.27
CA LEU A 109 3.37 -7.25 10.43
C LEU A 109 2.11 -7.94 10.98
N LYS A 110 1.95 -8.07 12.29
CA LYS A 110 0.72 -8.59 12.90
C LYS A 110 -0.48 -7.70 12.57
N VAL A 111 -0.32 -6.37 12.65
CA VAL A 111 -1.37 -5.41 12.26
C VAL A 111 -1.78 -5.60 10.79
N VAL A 112 -0.82 -5.70 9.87
CA VAL A 112 -1.09 -5.94 8.45
C VAL A 112 -1.81 -7.27 8.23
N ARG A 113 -1.39 -8.35 8.90
CA ARG A 113 -2.01 -9.67 8.78
C ARG A 113 -3.44 -9.70 9.33
N ALA A 114 -3.69 -9.06 10.48
CA ALA A 114 -5.03 -8.98 11.07
C ALA A 114 -6.00 -8.22 10.16
N GLY A 115 -5.54 -7.11 9.55
CA GLY A 115 -6.35 -6.31 8.63
C GLY A 115 -6.61 -6.93 7.26
N ARG A 116 -5.97 -8.08 6.97
CA ARG A 116 -6.12 -8.86 5.73
C ARG A 116 -7.06 -10.06 5.89
N ALA A 117 -7.32 -10.52 7.10
CA ALA A 117 -8.16 -11.68 7.35
C ALA A 117 -9.67 -11.45 7.06
N VAL A 118 -10.04 -10.28 6.53
CA VAL A 118 -11.43 -9.84 6.32
C VAL A 118 -11.70 -9.48 4.85
N ALA A 119 -11.00 -10.11 3.91
CA ALA A 119 -11.29 -10.00 2.48
C ALA A 119 -11.12 -11.37 1.80
#